data_AF-A0A962ZCG7-F1
#
_entry.id   AF-A0A962ZCG7-F1
#
_cell.length_a   1.000
_cell.length_b   1.000
_cell.length_c   1.000
_cell.angle_alpha   90.00
_cell.angle_beta   90.00
_cell.angle_gamma   90.00
#
_symmetry.space_group_name_H-M   'P 1'
#
loop_
_entity.id
_entity.type
_entity.pdbx_description
1 polymer ?
#
loop_
_entity_poly.entity_id
_entity_poly.type
_entity_poly.pdbx_seq_one_letter_code
_entity_poly.pdbx_strand_id
1 'polypeptide(L)'
;MTAQQARQRFIDGMSLAATSVNIVTTDGPDGRAGITVSAMSSVSADTPQPSLLVCIHHASRASRAIIGNGRFCVNLLRDDQSYISDVFAGRLKTPDGDRFSAC
;
A
#
# COMPACT_ATOMS: atom_id res chain seq x y z
N MET A 1 26.11 13.28 -13.83
CA MET A 1 24.70 13.36 -13.39
C MET A 1 24.70 13.36 -11.87
N THR A 2 24.07 14.34 -11.21
CA THR A 2 24.03 14.40 -9.74
C THR A 2 23.04 13.37 -9.18
N ALA A 3 23.19 13.02 -7.90
CA ALA A 3 22.27 12.08 -7.22
C ALA A 3 20.82 12.59 -7.24
N GLN A 4 20.62 13.91 -7.09
CA GLN A 4 19.30 14.53 -7.14
C GLN A 4 18.69 14.47 -8.55
N GLN A 5 19.48 14.67 -9.60
CA GLN A 5 19.05 14.49 -10.99
C GLN A 5 18.69 13.03 -11.30
N ALA A 6 19.47 12.08 -10.79
CA ALA A 6 19.21 10.65 -10.93
C ALA A 6 17.86 10.27 -10.28
N ARG A 7 17.63 10.72 -9.05
CA ARG A 7 16.38 10.50 -8.31
C ARG A 7 15.18 11.08 -9.05
N GLN A 8 15.28 12.32 -9.54
CA GLN A 8 14.17 12.95 -10.23
C GLN A 8 13.81 12.19 -11.51
N ARG A 9 14.80 11.84 -12.34
CA ARG A 9 14.58 11.04 -13.56
C ARG A 9 13.94 9.68 -13.28
N PHE A 10 14.32 9.04 -12.17
CA PHE A 10 13.70 7.78 -11.75
C PHE A 10 12.22 7.99 -11.40
N ILE A 11 11.89 9.03 -10.62
CA ILE A 11 10.50 9.35 -10.27
C ILE A 11 9.69 9.66 -11.53
N ASP A 12 10.23 10.46 -12.44
CA ASP A 12 9.57 10.82 -13.69
C ASP A 12 9.29 9.57 -14.53
N GLY A 13 10.27 8.67 -14.66
CA GLY A 13 10.11 7.39 -15.35
C GLY A 13 9.06 6.48 -14.70
N MET A 14 9.09 6.35 -13.37
CA MET A 14 8.11 5.53 -12.65
C MET A 14 6.70 6.11 -12.65
N SER A 15 6.54 7.42 -12.84
CA SER A 15 5.21 8.04 -12.97
C SER A 15 4.45 7.61 -14.22
N LEU A 16 5.16 7.09 -15.23
CA LEU A 16 4.60 6.55 -16.47
C LEU A 16 4.25 5.05 -16.36
N ALA A 17 4.68 4.36 -15.31
CA ALA A 17 4.44 2.94 -15.14
C ALA A 17 3.00 2.67 -14.70
N ALA A 18 2.23 1.95 -15.52
CA ALA A 18 0.91 1.47 -15.12
C ALA A 18 1.05 0.40 -14.02
N THR A 19 0.35 0.60 -12.91
CA THR A 19 0.34 -0.31 -11.76
C THR A 19 -1.08 -0.46 -11.24
N SER A 20 -1.39 -1.61 -10.63
CA SER A 20 -2.65 -1.77 -9.91
C SER A 20 -2.65 -0.92 -8.63
N VAL A 21 -3.84 -0.49 -8.20
CA VAL A 21 -4.02 0.19 -6.92
C VAL A 21 -4.51 -0.84 -5.91
N ASN A 22 -3.81 -0.95 -4.78
CA ASN A 22 -4.10 -1.93 -3.75
C ASN A 22 -4.20 -1.25 -2.39
N ILE A 23 -5.04 -1.78 -1.50
CA ILE A 23 -5.01 -1.43 -0.08
C ILE A 23 -4.37 -2.59 0.69
N VAL A 24 -3.24 -2.31 1.33
CA VAL A 24 -2.63 -3.25 2.27
C VAL A 24 -3.23 -2.98 3.64
N THR A 25 -3.84 -4.00 4.25
CA THR A 25 -4.45 -3.92 5.59
C THR A 25 -3.80 -4.89 6.56
N THR A 26 -3.92 -4.61 7.84
CA THR A 26 -3.57 -5.50 8.93
C THR A 26 -4.50 -5.27 10.11
N ASP A 27 -4.67 -6.29 10.95
CA ASP A 27 -5.39 -6.21 12.20
C ASP A 27 -4.83 -7.25 13.19
N GLY A 28 -4.85 -6.94 14.48
CA GLY A 28 -4.20 -7.74 15.51
C GLY A 28 -3.86 -6.94 16.77
N PRO A 29 -2.96 -7.46 17.62
CA PRO A 29 -2.58 -6.84 18.89
C PRO A 29 -2.05 -5.41 18.77
N ASP A 30 -1.38 -5.07 17.67
CA ASP A 30 -0.87 -3.73 17.37
C ASP A 30 -1.90 -2.84 16.65
N GLY A 31 -3.14 -3.31 16.60
CA GLY A 31 -4.30 -2.61 16.08
C GLY A 31 -4.48 -2.70 14.58
N ARG A 32 -5.60 -2.12 14.14
CA ARG A 32 -6.01 -2.08 12.75
C ARG A 32 -5.34 -0.92 12.00
N ALA A 33 -4.79 -1.21 10.83
CA ALA A 33 -4.18 -0.22 9.96
C ALA A 33 -4.31 -0.59 8.48
N GLY A 34 -4.31 0.41 7.61
CA GLY A 34 -4.22 0.20 6.18
C GLY A 34 -3.58 1.35 5.43
N ILE A 35 -3.10 1.06 4.23
CA ILE A 35 -2.39 2.00 3.36
C ILE A 35 -2.58 1.65 1.88
N THR A 36 -2.72 2.69 1.04
CA THR A 36 -2.73 2.56 -0.41
C THR A 36 -1.31 2.28 -0.93
N VAL A 37 -1.15 1.23 -1.73
CA VAL A 37 0.12 0.76 -2.29
C VAL A 37 -0.05 0.38 -3.75
N SER A 38 0.84 0.88 -4.60
CA SER A 38 1.03 0.42 -5.98
C SER A 38 2.20 -0.54 -6.15
N ALA A 39 3.17 -0.52 -5.23
CA ALA A 39 4.34 -1.39 -5.24
C ALA A 39 4.02 -2.77 -4.63
N MET A 40 3.38 -3.62 -5.43
CA MET A 40 3.05 -5.01 -5.11
C MET A 40 3.48 -5.92 -6.27
N SER A 41 4.02 -7.10 -5.95
CA SER A 41 4.36 -8.11 -6.94
C SER A 41 4.04 -9.51 -6.44
N SER A 42 3.49 -10.34 -7.32
CA SER A 42 3.53 -11.79 -7.12
C SER A 42 4.99 -12.26 -7.09
N VAL A 43 5.31 -13.21 -6.21
CA VAL A 43 6.66 -13.75 -6.04
C VAL A 43 6.73 -15.18 -6.54
N SER A 44 5.84 -16.05 -6.06
CA SER A 44 5.80 -17.44 -6.52
C SER A 44 4.44 -18.10 -6.27
N ALA A 45 3.94 -18.82 -7.26
CA ALA A 45 2.81 -19.74 -7.12
C ALA A 45 3.26 -21.20 -6.92
N ASP A 46 4.48 -21.54 -7.33
CA ASP A 46 4.99 -22.92 -7.40
C ASP A 46 5.69 -23.36 -6.10
N THR A 47 5.10 -23.01 -4.96
CA THR A 47 5.58 -23.41 -3.63
C THR A 47 4.39 -23.89 -2.79
N PRO A 48 4.61 -24.63 -1.68
CA PRO A 48 3.52 -25.05 -0.80
C PRO A 48 2.68 -23.89 -0.23
N GLN A 49 3.23 -22.66 -0.22
CA GLN A 49 2.55 -21.45 0.20
C GLN A 49 2.79 -20.33 -0.82
N PRO A 50 1.82 -20.01 -1.69
CA PRO A 50 1.94 -18.92 -2.64
C PRO A 50 2.36 -17.62 -1.95
N SER A 51 3.26 -16.88 -2.59
CA SER A 51 3.88 -15.69 -2.00
C SER A 51 3.75 -14.47 -2.89
N LEU A 52 3.60 -13.32 -2.24
CA LEU A 52 3.63 -12.00 -2.84
C LEU A 52 4.44 -11.07 -1.92
N LEU A 53 4.89 -9.94 -2.46
CA LEU A 53 5.56 -8.90 -1.69
C LEU A 53 4.87 -7.56 -1.89
N VAL A 54 4.99 -6.70 -0.87
CA VAL A 54 4.56 -5.30 -0.91
C VAL A 54 5.67 -4.42 -0.35
N CYS A 55 5.90 -3.27 -0.98
CA CYS A 55 6.88 -2.30 -0.52
C CYS A 55 6.17 -1.15 0.19
N ILE A 56 6.43 -0.98 1.48
CA ILE A 56 5.80 0.06 2.31
C ILE A 56 6.89 0.96 2.88
N HIS A 57 6.65 2.27 2.86
CA HIS A 57 7.57 3.23 3.47
C HIS A 57 7.69 2.96 4.98
N HIS A 58 8.90 2.73 5.48
CA HIS A 58 9.17 2.30 6.85
C HIS A 58 8.62 3.26 7.93
N ALA A 59 8.54 4.57 7.65
CA ALA A 59 7.97 5.55 8.58
C ALA A 59 6.42 5.54 8.62
N SER A 60 5.76 4.73 7.78
CA SER A 60 4.30 4.59 7.80
C SER A 60 3.81 3.94 9.09
N ARG A 61 2.71 4.46 9.66
CA ARG A 61 2.00 3.79 10.75
C ARG A 61 1.62 2.35 10.38
N ALA A 62 1.23 2.10 9.13
CA ALA A 62 0.86 0.76 8.68
C ALA A 62 2.05 -0.19 8.69
N SER A 63 3.27 0.26 8.38
CA SER A 63 4.47 -0.59 8.43
C SER A 63 4.72 -1.13 9.84
N ARG A 64 4.63 -0.27 10.86
CA ARG A 64 4.79 -0.69 12.26
C ARG A 64 3.71 -1.69 12.69
N ALA A 65 2.45 -1.43 12.37
CA ALA A 65 1.35 -2.33 12.69
C ALA A 65 1.47 -3.70 11.98
N ILE A 66 1.90 -3.72 10.71
CA ILE A 66 2.10 -4.97 9.95
C ILE A 66 3.20 -5.83 10.58
N ILE A 67 4.31 -5.20 10.98
CA ILE A 67 5.42 -5.90 11.63
C ILE A 67 4.97 -6.48 12.98
N GLY A 68 4.28 -5.67 13.80
CA GLY A 68 3.79 -6.10 15.10
C GLY A 68 2.74 -7.22 15.02
N ASN A 69 1.78 -7.09 14.11
CA ASN A 69 0.75 -8.11 13.89
C ASN A 69 1.26 -9.38 13.20
N GLY A 70 2.41 -9.33 12.51
CA GLY A 70 3.00 -10.46 11.79
C GLY A 70 2.18 -10.95 10.59
N ARG A 71 1.18 -10.18 10.15
CA ARG A 71 0.26 -10.54 9.05
C ARG A 71 -0.27 -9.30 8.34
N PHE A 72 -0.62 -9.45 7.08
CA PHE A 72 -1.28 -8.43 6.28
C PHE A 72 -2.16 -9.06 5.20
N CYS A 73 -3.07 -8.26 4.64
CA CYS A 73 -3.91 -8.60 3.49
C CYS A 73 -3.68 -7.57 2.38
N VAL A 74 -3.74 -8.00 1.12
CA VAL A 74 -3.69 -7.13 -0.06
C VAL A 74 -5.06 -7.16 -0.73
N ASN A 75 -5.69 -5.99 -0.83
CA ASN A 75 -6.98 -5.83 -1.48
C ASN A 75 -6.76 -5.10 -2.81
N LEU A 76 -6.91 -5.77 -3.95
CA LEU A 76 -6.93 -5.12 -5.26
C LEU A 76 -8.20 -4.28 -5.39
N LEU A 77 -8.07 -3.01 -5.77
CA LEU A 77 -9.21 -2.14 -6.03
C LEU A 77 -9.70 -2.25 -7.46
N ARG A 78 -11.02 -2.12 -7.63
CA ARG A 78 -11.65 -1.88 -8.93
C ARG A 78 -11.49 -0.42 -9.37
N ASP A 79 -11.79 -0.14 -10.63
CA ASP A 79 -11.69 1.20 -11.20
C ASP A 79 -12.65 2.21 -10.54
N ASP A 80 -13.78 1.75 -10.03
CA ASP A 80 -14.79 2.57 -9.34
C ASP A 80 -14.44 2.90 -7.87
N GLN A 81 -13.30 2.43 -7.35
CA GLN A 81 -12.93 2.55 -5.93
C GLN A 81 -11.82 3.59 -5.67
N SER A 82 -11.70 4.61 -6.53
CA SER A 82 -10.72 5.69 -6.37
C SER A 82 -10.84 6.42 -5.01
N TYR A 83 -12.06 6.63 -4.52
CA TYR A 83 -12.33 7.26 -3.22
C TYR A 83 -11.64 6.51 -2.06
N ILE A 84 -11.71 5.17 -2.03
CA ILE A 84 -11.06 4.34 -1.01
C ILE A 84 -9.55 4.55 -1.07
N SER A 85 -8.98 4.54 -2.28
CA SER A 85 -7.55 4.76 -2.47
C SER A 85 -7.07 6.10 -1.94
N ASP A 86 -7.85 7.17 -2.11
CA ASP A 86 -7.50 8.50 -1.65
C ASP A 86 -7.61 8.64 -0.12
N VAL A 87 -8.60 7.99 0.50
CA VAL A 87 -8.73 7.94 1.97
C VAL A 87 -7.53 7.20 2.59
N PHE A 88 -7.17 6.03 2.06
CA PHE A 88 -6.06 5.24 2.57
C PHE A 88 -4.68 5.81 2.22
N ALA A 89 -4.58 6.67 1.20
CA ALA A 89 -3.40 7.49 0.89
C ALA A 89 -3.30 8.75 1.79
N GLY A 90 -4.35 9.07 2.55
CA GLY A 90 -4.41 10.25 3.41
C GLY A 90 -4.70 11.56 2.66
N ARG A 91 -5.11 11.49 1.39
CA ARG A 91 -5.55 12.65 0.60
C ARG A 91 -6.94 13.11 1.00
N LEU A 92 -7.80 12.16 1.33
CA LEU A 92 -9.14 12.39 1.87
C LEU A 92 -9.24 11.87 3.30
N LYS A 93 -10.19 12.42 4.05
CA LYS A 93 -10.51 11.98 5.42
C LYS A 93 -12.00 11.63 5.47
N THR A 94 -12.32 10.56 6.17
CA THR A 94 -13.71 10.24 6.54
C THR A 94 -14.18 11.20 7.64
N PRO A 95 -15.51 11.44 7.79
CA PRO A 95 -16.04 12.34 8.81
C PRO A 95 -15.69 11.96 10.25
N ASP A 96 -15.59 10.66 10.52
CA ASP A 96 -15.24 10.08 11.82
C ASP A 96 -13.72 9.89 12.02
N GLY A 97 -12.91 10.14 10.98
CA GLY A 97 -11.48 9.91 10.98
C GLY A 97 -11.06 8.43 10.88
N ASP A 98 -12.00 7.47 10.88
CA ASP A 98 -11.70 6.07 10.62
C ASP A 98 -11.70 5.79 9.10
N ARG A 99 -10.52 5.54 8.55
CA ARG A 99 -10.34 5.21 7.13
C ARG A 99 -11.16 4.00 6.69
N PHE A 100 -11.42 3.06 7.60
CA PHE A 100 -12.18 1.85 7.29
C PHE A 100 -13.66 2.11 7.08
N SER A 101 -14.18 3.28 7.48
CA SER A 101 -15.55 3.71 7.18
C SER A 101 -15.77 4.12 5.72
N ALA A 102 -14.71 4.15 4.90
CA ALA A 102 -14.80 4.40 3.46
C ALA A 102 -15.07 3.12 2.63
N CYS A 103 -15.05 1.94 3.26
CA CYS A 103 -15.19 0.64 2.61
C CYS A 103 -16.63 0.14 2.63
#